data_AF-A0A9W9TG36-F1
#
_entry.id   AF-A0A9W9TG36-F1
#
_cell.length_a   1.000
_cell.length_b   1.000
_cell.length_c   1.000
_cell.angle_alpha   90.00
_cell.angle_beta   90.00
_cell.angle_gamma   90.00
#
_symmetry.space_group_name_H-M   'P 1'
#
loop_
_entity.id
_entity.type
_entity.pdbx_description
1 polymer ?
#
loop_
_entity_poly.entity_id
_entity_poly.type
_entity_poly.pdbx_seq_one_letter_code
_entity_poly.pdbx_strand_id
1 'polypeptide(L)'
;MAHQAHNIPWHLLASNLEWRTPTPYDGFVTNFYPRMKPNQARDLTHFVDTFIKNLGEHAACERKKYPEHYDIPQASDVILDESTARRISPTVRRWRGWCIWPLKKNCTSAKCRESKYNPRSSYDCICQCELIPYEERLGAAFLREPEDDYMEYRDTFKSDAYFNIEIVKTLLLYGEMDPILRICAHPDNHLKFWFHGSFFDGPSEMGWRRICQQMLRVYICLNVAYCFPQNWDSASGKTEKNDYRNTRCYQRTLVKCGGPRYWDQRTYPHAQFFGMERSHYPSKNTGRTKHWLLDEKYHINVKYSDQPRYMIGPRDAEIDNVAGLYGRAPIDEFLSLWIPDKSLHEPCESEVYDVRQTLCSLGLPVELALDILTFADYIPQPRKLKVPYDPLHPSNREALGRYLKYCWQTLVRCFLMATELGMDPEDVEYPQNGMNWKNLIGHAMIDLFQYHKDGKDAPSWKDKNRFPRPWYRHESALNDDGEWIGPLIFFV
;
A
#
# COMPACT_ATOMS: atom_id res chain seq x y z
N MET A 1 10.81 -3.03 -19.38
CA MET A 1 11.32 -1.65 -19.42
C MET A 1 10.72 -0.91 -18.25
N ALA A 2 11.48 -0.01 -17.62
CA ALA A 2 10.93 0.88 -16.60
C ALA A 2 9.76 1.67 -17.21
N HIS A 3 8.68 1.83 -16.44
CA HIS A 3 7.49 2.56 -16.87
C HIS A 3 7.82 4.05 -16.98
N GLN A 4 7.32 4.73 -18.02
CA GLN A 4 7.62 6.15 -18.29
C GLN A 4 9.13 6.46 -18.45
N ALA A 5 9.95 5.53 -18.95
CA ALA A 5 11.41 5.72 -19.05
C ALA A 5 11.88 6.89 -19.93
N HIS A 6 11.03 7.40 -20.83
CA HIS A 6 11.32 8.60 -21.64
C HIS A 6 11.03 9.91 -20.90
N ASN A 7 10.24 9.83 -19.82
CA ASN A 7 9.69 10.98 -19.08
C ASN A 7 10.29 11.10 -17.67
N ILE A 8 10.55 9.97 -17.01
CA ILE A 8 11.10 9.90 -15.66
C ILE A 8 12.56 9.43 -15.75
N PRO A 9 13.54 10.15 -15.16
CA PRO A 9 14.96 9.84 -15.31
C PRO A 9 15.39 8.70 -14.36
N TRP A 10 14.83 7.50 -14.55
CA TRP A 10 15.13 6.32 -13.73
C TRP A 10 16.62 5.96 -13.72
N HIS A 11 17.30 6.10 -14.86
CA HIS A 11 18.73 5.87 -14.95
C HIS A 11 19.55 6.86 -14.10
N LEU A 12 19.09 8.10 -13.95
CA LEU A 12 19.74 9.09 -13.07
C LEU A 12 19.65 8.64 -11.61
N LEU A 13 18.46 8.25 -11.15
CA LEU A 13 18.26 7.71 -9.80
C LEU A 13 19.10 6.43 -9.59
N ALA A 14 19.00 5.46 -10.50
CA ALA A 14 19.75 4.21 -10.41
C ALA A 14 21.27 4.44 -10.41
N SER A 15 21.78 5.43 -11.17
CA SER A 15 23.20 5.75 -11.19
C SER A 15 23.72 6.26 -9.85
N ASN A 16 22.85 6.83 -9.01
CA ASN A 16 23.15 7.29 -7.65
C ASN A 16 23.03 6.18 -6.60
N LEU A 17 22.62 4.99 -7.02
CA LEU A 17 22.49 3.82 -6.17
C LEU A 17 23.50 2.74 -6.58
N GLU A 18 23.84 1.88 -5.62
CA GLU A 18 24.61 0.69 -5.82
C GLU A 18 24.00 -0.48 -5.07
N TRP A 19 23.92 -1.63 -5.74
CA TRP A 19 23.57 -2.87 -5.06
C TRP A 19 24.77 -3.34 -4.25
N ARG A 20 24.58 -3.60 -2.95
CA ARG A 20 25.62 -4.15 -2.07
C ARG A 20 25.12 -5.38 -1.33
N THR A 21 26.02 -6.36 -1.21
CA THR A 21 25.83 -7.57 -0.40
C THR A 21 25.93 -7.28 1.10
N PRO A 22 25.46 -8.21 1.96
CA PRO A 22 25.56 -8.09 3.41
C PRO A 22 26.99 -7.82 3.87
N THR A 23 27.22 -6.69 4.53
CA THR A 23 28.47 -6.43 5.28
C THR A 23 28.16 -6.19 6.76
N PRO A 24 29.11 -6.41 7.69
CA PRO A 24 28.92 -6.02 9.09
C PRO A 24 28.58 -4.53 9.27
N TYR A 25 29.09 -3.67 8.38
CA TYR A 25 28.84 -2.23 8.38
C TYR A 25 27.36 -1.92 8.13
N ASP A 26 26.74 -2.63 7.19
CA ASP A 26 25.34 -2.47 6.78
C ASP A 26 24.36 -3.30 7.62
N GLY A 27 24.84 -3.90 8.72
CA GLY A 27 24.03 -4.76 9.57
C GLY A 27 23.59 -6.05 8.86
N PHE A 28 24.42 -6.55 7.95
CA PHE A 28 24.19 -7.71 7.11
C PHE A 28 22.93 -7.63 6.22
N VAL A 29 22.59 -6.42 5.79
CA VAL A 29 21.44 -6.17 4.92
C VAL A 29 21.91 -6.02 3.47
N THR A 30 21.26 -6.74 2.56
CA THR A 30 21.36 -6.54 1.12
C THR A 30 20.39 -5.43 0.71
N ASN A 31 20.85 -4.40 -0.01
CA ASN A 31 19.97 -3.34 -0.53
C ASN A 31 20.59 -2.58 -1.71
N PHE A 32 19.81 -1.68 -2.29
CA PHE A 32 20.35 -0.56 -3.07
C PHE A 32 20.68 0.59 -2.14
N TYR A 33 21.95 0.97 -2.08
CA TYR A 33 22.46 2.02 -1.21
C TYR A 33 22.87 3.25 -2.03
N PRO A 34 22.72 4.46 -1.50
CA PRO A 34 23.26 5.68 -2.10
C PRO A 34 24.79 5.62 -2.19
N ARG A 35 25.33 6.05 -3.32
CA ARG A 35 26.78 6.04 -3.61
C ARG A 35 27.55 7.19 -2.96
N MET A 36 26.86 8.21 -2.46
CA MET A 36 27.43 9.42 -1.87
C MET A 36 28.31 10.21 -2.87
N LYS A 37 27.87 10.32 -4.12
CA LYS A 37 28.61 11.11 -5.14
C LYS A 37 28.54 12.62 -4.82
N PRO A 38 29.53 13.42 -5.24
CA PRO A 38 29.53 14.87 -5.03
C PRO A 38 28.27 15.60 -5.52
N ASN A 39 27.65 15.13 -6.61
CA ASN A 39 26.44 15.73 -7.19
C ASN A 39 25.15 14.97 -6.85
N GLN A 40 25.21 13.98 -5.93
CA GLN A 40 24.08 13.08 -5.67
C GLN A 40 22.83 13.84 -5.21
N ALA A 41 22.98 14.80 -4.29
CA ALA A 41 21.85 15.61 -3.83
C ALA A 41 21.13 16.30 -4.98
N ARG A 42 21.88 16.96 -5.86
CA ARG A 42 21.34 17.66 -7.04
C ARG A 42 20.63 16.69 -7.98
N ASP A 43 21.22 15.53 -8.23
CA ASP A 43 20.64 14.51 -9.11
C ASP A 43 19.33 13.93 -8.55
N LEU A 44 19.27 13.70 -7.23
CA LEU A 44 18.06 13.21 -6.55
C LEU A 44 16.97 14.27 -6.52
N THR A 45 17.30 15.54 -6.24
CA THR A 45 16.36 16.66 -6.36
C THR A 45 15.80 16.77 -7.78
N HIS A 46 16.67 16.75 -8.80
CA HIS A 46 16.24 16.77 -10.19
C HIS A 46 15.32 15.59 -10.55
N PHE A 47 15.60 14.38 -10.05
CA PHE A 47 14.72 13.23 -10.22
C PHE A 47 13.33 13.50 -9.62
N VAL A 48 13.26 14.01 -8.38
CA VAL A 48 12.00 14.32 -7.70
C VAL A 48 11.22 15.39 -8.45
N ASP A 49 11.85 16.50 -8.82
CA ASP A 49 11.20 17.60 -9.53
C ASP A 49 10.66 17.13 -10.89
N THR A 50 11.44 16.34 -11.63
CA THR A 50 10.99 15.76 -12.90
C THR A 50 9.82 14.79 -12.69
N PHE A 51 9.85 13.98 -11.64
CA PHE A 51 8.75 13.05 -11.32
C PHE A 51 7.45 13.82 -11.05
N ILE A 52 7.50 14.88 -10.25
CA ILE A 52 6.34 15.72 -9.89
C ILE A 52 5.80 16.44 -11.11
N LYS A 53 6.68 17.04 -11.93
CA LYS A 53 6.29 17.70 -13.18
C LYS A 53 5.49 16.76 -14.08
N ASN A 54 6.01 15.56 -14.32
CA ASN A 54 5.32 14.55 -15.14
C ASN A 54 3.98 14.10 -14.53
N LEU A 55 3.91 14.04 -13.20
CA LEU A 55 2.68 13.70 -12.51
C LEU A 55 1.62 14.79 -12.71
N GLY A 56 2.00 16.06 -12.58
CA GLY A 56 1.14 17.22 -12.83
C GLY A 56 0.67 17.32 -14.29
N GLU A 57 1.56 17.10 -15.26
CA GLU A 57 1.20 17.10 -16.69
C GLU A 57 0.16 16.01 -17.01
N HIS A 58 0.35 14.80 -16.48
CA HIS A 58 -0.62 13.72 -16.65
C HIS A 58 -1.92 13.95 -15.87
N ALA A 59 -1.87 14.58 -14.69
CA ALA A 59 -3.07 14.96 -13.94
C ALA A 59 -3.89 16.01 -14.69
N ALA A 60 -3.23 17.01 -15.29
CA ALA A 60 -3.90 17.98 -16.15
C ALA A 60 -4.52 17.33 -17.40
N CYS A 61 -3.84 16.34 -17.99
CA CYS A 61 -4.42 15.55 -19.09
C CYS A 61 -5.61 14.70 -18.63
N GLU A 62 -5.54 14.11 -17.44
CA GLU A 62 -6.63 13.33 -16.85
C GLU A 62 -7.85 14.22 -16.55
N ARG A 63 -7.63 15.43 -16.02
CA ARG A 63 -8.68 16.41 -15.71
C ARG A 63 -9.55 16.76 -16.91
N LYS A 64 -8.96 16.84 -18.10
CA LYS A 64 -9.64 17.18 -19.37
C LYS A 64 -10.68 16.15 -19.82
N LYS A 65 -10.70 14.96 -19.22
CA LYS A 65 -11.72 13.94 -19.51
C LYS A 65 -13.06 14.22 -18.83
N TYR A 66 -13.09 15.15 -17.89
CA TYR A 66 -14.23 15.46 -17.04
C TYR A 66 -14.69 16.92 -17.29
N PRO A 67 -15.96 17.26 -16.99
CA PRO A 67 -16.46 18.64 -17.07
C PRO A 67 -15.53 19.65 -16.41
N GLU A 68 -15.26 20.78 -17.06
CA GLU A 68 -14.34 21.82 -16.55
C GLU A 68 -14.79 22.38 -15.20
N HIS A 69 -16.11 22.47 -15.00
CA HIS A 69 -16.73 22.89 -13.75
C HIS A 69 -17.81 21.89 -13.33
N TYR A 70 -17.94 21.74 -12.02
CA TYR A 70 -19.01 20.98 -11.39
C TYR A 70 -19.85 21.94 -10.55
N ASP A 71 -21.17 21.81 -10.65
CA ASP A 71 -22.09 22.49 -9.74
C ASP A 71 -21.94 21.93 -8.33
N ILE A 72 -22.15 22.79 -7.32
CA ILE A 72 -22.11 22.38 -5.91
C ILE A 72 -23.24 21.36 -5.68
N PRO A 73 -22.92 20.10 -5.33
CA PRO A 73 -23.94 19.07 -5.17
C PRO A 73 -24.83 19.37 -3.97
N GLN A 74 -26.13 19.21 -4.12
CA GLN A 74 -27.07 19.29 -3.00
C GLN A 74 -26.97 18.05 -2.11
N ALA A 75 -27.41 18.19 -0.85
CA ALA A 75 -27.46 17.09 0.11
C ALA A 75 -28.18 15.84 -0.42
N SER A 76 -29.22 16.02 -1.24
CA SER A 76 -30.03 14.95 -1.85
C SER A 76 -29.48 14.42 -3.18
N ASP A 77 -28.44 15.02 -3.75
CA ASP A 77 -27.93 14.61 -5.05
C ASP A 77 -27.28 13.23 -4.97
N VAL A 78 -27.57 12.37 -5.96
CA VAL A 78 -26.92 11.07 -6.05
C VAL A 78 -25.49 11.27 -6.58
N ILE A 79 -24.51 11.08 -5.70
CA ILE A 79 -23.08 11.13 -6.03
C ILE A 79 -22.62 9.79 -6.59
N LEU A 80 -23.07 8.67 -5.97
CA LEU A 80 -22.78 7.32 -6.45
C LEU A 80 -24.00 6.76 -7.18
N ASP A 81 -23.96 6.79 -8.50
CA ASP A 81 -24.99 6.11 -9.29
C ASP A 81 -24.94 4.57 -9.10
N GLU A 82 -25.99 3.90 -9.55
CA GLU A 82 -26.11 2.44 -9.41
C GLU A 82 -24.98 1.71 -10.16
N SER A 83 -24.50 2.26 -11.28
CA SER A 83 -23.44 1.65 -12.08
C SER A 83 -22.08 1.65 -11.35
N THR A 84 -21.77 2.77 -10.70
CA THR A 84 -20.56 3.01 -9.91
C THR A 84 -20.60 2.18 -8.64
N ALA A 85 -21.72 2.20 -7.92
CA ALA A 85 -21.92 1.40 -6.72
C ALA A 85 -21.72 -0.10 -6.99
N ARG A 86 -22.27 -0.62 -8.10
CA ARG A 86 -22.05 -2.01 -8.53
C ARG A 86 -20.58 -2.29 -8.85
N ARG A 87 -19.90 -1.36 -9.51
CA ARG A 87 -18.49 -1.53 -9.91
C ARG A 87 -17.56 -1.67 -8.71
N ILE A 88 -17.74 -0.85 -7.67
CA ILE A 88 -16.91 -0.88 -6.46
C ILE A 88 -17.35 -1.93 -5.43
N SER A 89 -18.55 -2.50 -5.58
CA SER A 89 -19.13 -3.47 -4.65
C SER A 89 -18.22 -4.65 -4.29
N PRO A 90 -17.44 -5.27 -5.20
CA PRO A 90 -16.55 -6.36 -4.81
C PRO A 90 -15.53 -5.96 -3.72
N THR A 91 -14.92 -4.78 -3.86
CA THR A 91 -13.98 -4.25 -2.88
C THR A 91 -14.69 -3.79 -1.61
N VAL A 92 -15.85 -3.12 -1.74
CA VAL A 92 -16.66 -2.73 -0.57
C VAL A 92 -17.07 -3.93 0.26
N ARG A 93 -17.48 -5.03 -0.38
CA ARG A 93 -17.81 -6.28 0.30
C ARG A 93 -16.60 -6.83 1.05
N ARG A 94 -15.42 -6.76 0.44
CA ARG A 94 -14.20 -7.27 1.04
C ARG A 94 -13.81 -6.52 2.31
N TRP A 95 -13.85 -5.19 2.33
CA TRP A 95 -13.52 -4.43 3.54
C TRP A 95 -14.68 -4.35 4.54
N ARG A 96 -15.95 -4.46 4.12
CA ARG A 96 -17.12 -4.57 5.03
C ARG A 96 -17.31 -5.96 5.64
N GLY A 97 -16.93 -7.03 4.93
CA GLY A 97 -17.14 -8.44 5.33
C GLY A 97 -16.45 -8.88 6.61
N TRP A 98 -15.72 -7.96 7.26
CA TRP A 98 -15.06 -8.16 8.54
C TRP A 98 -15.78 -7.42 9.70
N CYS A 99 -17.11 -7.32 9.63
CA CYS A 99 -18.07 -7.17 10.74
C CYS A 99 -17.70 -6.27 11.94
N ILE A 100 -17.10 -5.09 11.73
CA ILE A 100 -17.02 -4.04 12.77
C ILE A 100 -18.07 -2.97 12.57
N TRP A 101 -18.46 -2.73 11.32
CA TRP A 101 -19.58 -1.88 11.02
C TRP A 101 -20.89 -2.58 11.41
N PRO A 102 -21.69 -2.02 12.34
CA PRO A 102 -23.07 -2.43 12.41
C PRO A 102 -23.65 -2.08 11.04
N LEU A 103 -23.97 -3.09 10.23
CA LEU A 103 -25.01 -2.92 9.24
C LEU A 103 -26.15 -2.27 10.01
N LYS A 104 -26.57 -1.05 9.63
CA LYS A 104 -27.69 -0.33 10.27
C LYS A 104 -28.79 -1.34 10.57
N LYS A 105 -29.58 -1.09 11.63
CA LYS A 105 -30.66 -1.94 12.20
C LYS A 105 -31.55 -2.73 11.21
N ASN A 106 -31.50 -2.41 9.92
CA ASN A 106 -32.22 -2.98 8.79
C ASN A 106 -31.62 -4.25 8.17
N CYS A 107 -30.43 -4.73 8.56
CA CYS A 107 -30.02 -6.08 8.14
C CYS A 107 -30.76 -7.12 9.00
N THR A 108 -31.90 -7.57 8.47
CA THR A 108 -32.82 -8.52 9.12
C THR A 108 -32.34 -9.96 9.09
N SER A 109 -31.27 -10.27 8.32
CA SER A 109 -30.75 -11.62 8.26
C SER A 109 -30.07 -12.03 9.57
N ALA A 110 -30.62 -13.05 10.23
CA ALA A 110 -30.05 -13.61 11.46
C ALA A 110 -28.58 -14.07 11.27
N LYS A 111 -28.23 -14.53 10.05
CA LYS A 111 -26.87 -14.95 9.66
C LYS A 111 -25.81 -13.84 9.77
N CYS A 112 -26.16 -12.56 9.56
CA CYS A 112 -25.23 -11.45 9.78
C CYS A 112 -25.02 -11.12 11.26
N ARG A 113 -26.03 -11.35 12.11
CA ARG A 113 -25.93 -11.07 13.56
C ARG A 113 -25.06 -12.11 14.28
N GLU A 114 -25.07 -13.36 13.82
CA GLU A 114 -24.30 -14.47 14.41
C GLU A 114 -22.84 -14.53 13.97
N SER A 115 -22.46 -13.86 12.87
CA SER A 115 -21.07 -13.75 12.39
C SER A 115 -20.11 -13.04 13.36
N LYS A 116 -20.60 -12.48 14.47
CA LYS A 116 -19.79 -11.81 15.51
C LYS A 116 -18.72 -12.70 16.14
N TYR A 117 -18.81 -14.03 16.02
CA TYR A 117 -17.95 -14.97 16.76
C TYR A 117 -17.15 -15.96 15.90
N ASN A 118 -17.25 -15.95 14.56
CA ASN A 118 -16.48 -16.87 13.72
C ASN A 118 -15.87 -16.20 12.47
N PRO A 119 -14.64 -15.66 12.56
CA PRO A 119 -13.93 -15.07 11.41
C PRO A 119 -13.64 -16.06 10.27
N ARG A 120 -13.84 -17.38 10.46
CA ARG A 120 -13.76 -18.36 9.36
C ARG A 120 -15.00 -18.41 8.48
N SER A 121 -16.16 -17.90 8.93
CA SER A 121 -17.41 -17.92 8.16
C SER A 121 -17.79 -16.55 7.56
N SER A 122 -16.96 -15.52 7.72
CA SER A 122 -17.33 -14.15 7.32
C SER A 122 -17.20 -13.90 5.81
N TYR A 123 -16.36 -14.67 5.11
CA TYR A 123 -16.27 -14.62 3.65
C TYR A 123 -17.48 -15.26 2.95
N ASP A 124 -18.17 -16.17 3.64
CA ASP A 124 -19.38 -16.86 3.19
C ASP A 124 -20.66 -16.21 3.74
N CYS A 125 -20.56 -15.02 4.35
CA CYS A 125 -21.75 -14.24 4.69
C CYS A 125 -22.33 -13.66 3.39
N ILE A 126 -23.04 -14.51 2.64
CA ILE A 126 -23.89 -14.15 1.50
C ILE A 126 -25.13 -13.45 2.04
N CYS A 127 -24.93 -12.30 2.68
CA CYS A 127 -26.03 -11.44 3.05
C CYS A 127 -26.49 -10.68 1.81
N GLN A 128 -27.81 -10.64 1.62
CA GLN A 128 -28.45 -9.80 0.61
C GLN A 128 -28.59 -8.34 1.08
N CYS A 129 -27.92 -7.97 2.17
CA CYS A 129 -27.99 -6.61 2.71
C CYS A 129 -27.36 -5.63 1.71
N GLU A 130 -27.99 -4.46 1.54
CA GLU A 130 -27.51 -3.45 0.60
C GLU A 130 -26.09 -3.03 0.99
N LEU A 131 -25.15 -3.22 0.07
CA LEU A 131 -23.73 -3.11 0.37
C LEU A 131 -23.27 -1.66 0.50
N ILE A 132 -23.90 -0.76 -0.26
CA ILE A 132 -23.77 0.69 -0.12
C ILE A 132 -25.21 1.20 -0.04
N PRO A 133 -25.75 1.45 1.16
CA PRO A 133 -27.12 1.94 1.33
C PRO A 133 -27.35 3.21 0.51
N TYR A 134 -28.55 3.41 -0.03
CA TYR A 134 -28.87 4.58 -0.86
C TYR A 134 -28.48 5.90 -0.19
N GLU A 135 -28.71 6.06 1.10
CA GLU A 135 -28.35 7.27 1.84
C GLU A 135 -26.83 7.54 1.85
N GLU A 136 -25.99 6.50 1.79
CA GLU A 136 -24.53 6.64 1.73
C GLU A 136 -24.01 6.99 0.34
N ARG A 137 -24.90 7.06 -0.65
CA ARG A 137 -24.62 7.45 -2.03
C ARG A 137 -24.93 8.92 -2.30
N LEU A 138 -25.59 9.60 -1.37
CA LEU A 138 -26.04 10.98 -1.52
C LEU A 138 -24.95 11.98 -1.16
N GLY A 139 -25.08 13.22 -1.65
CA GLY A 139 -24.17 14.33 -1.35
C GLY A 139 -23.95 14.50 0.15
N ALA A 140 -25.04 14.48 0.93
CA ALA A 140 -24.99 14.62 2.40
C ALA A 140 -24.04 13.64 3.09
N ALA A 141 -23.89 12.42 2.56
CA ALA A 141 -23.04 11.41 3.17
C ALA A 141 -21.55 11.74 3.09
N PHE A 142 -21.14 12.46 2.04
CA PHE A 142 -19.76 12.92 1.83
C PHE A 142 -19.44 14.26 2.51
N LEU A 143 -20.44 14.90 3.10
CA LEU A 143 -20.32 16.18 3.83
C LEU A 143 -20.36 16.00 5.35
N ARG A 144 -20.42 14.75 5.84
CA ARG A 144 -20.41 14.50 7.28
C ARG A 144 -19.08 14.94 7.89
N GLU A 145 -19.17 15.72 8.95
CA GLU A 145 -18.01 16.15 9.72
C GLU A 145 -17.29 14.92 10.31
N PRO A 146 -15.95 14.90 10.29
CA PRO A 146 -15.18 13.91 11.02
C PRO A 146 -15.43 14.06 12.52
N GLU A 147 -15.87 13.00 13.19
CA GLU A 147 -15.93 12.96 14.64
C GLU A 147 -14.49 12.88 15.19
N ASP A 148 -14.03 13.94 15.86
CA ASP A 148 -12.73 13.98 16.54
C ASP A 148 -12.88 13.59 18.02
N ASP A 149 -13.53 12.45 18.29
CA ASP A 149 -13.64 11.95 19.67
C ASP A 149 -12.39 11.12 20.03
N TYR A 150 -11.43 11.84 20.61
CA TYR A 150 -10.09 11.40 21.05
C TYR A 150 -10.10 10.14 21.94
N MET A 151 -11.20 9.84 22.62
CA MET A 151 -11.22 8.84 23.70
C MET A 151 -11.67 7.44 23.27
N GLU A 152 -12.35 7.28 22.13
CA GLU A 152 -12.87 5.98 21.72
C GLU A 152 -12.52 5.64 20.25
N TYR A 153 -11.26 5.24 20.04
CA TYR A 153 -10.75 4.62 18.80
C TYR A 153 -11.70 3.59 18.15
N ARG A 154 -12.52 2.88 18.96
CA ARG A 154 -13.50 1.89 18.44
C ARG A 154 -14.75 2.52 17.83
N ASP A 155 -15.01 3.80 18.11
CA ASP A 155 -16.21 4.53 17.68
C ASP A 155 -15.94 5.34 16.42
N THR A 156 -14.71 5.80 16.17
CA THR A 156 -14.32 6.40 14.87
C THR A 156 -14.52 5.44 13.70
N PHE A 157 -14.27 4.13 13.89
CA PHE A 157 -14.58 3.09 12.88
C PHE A 157 -16.08 2.85 12.67
N LYS A 158 -16.94 3.44 13.49
CA LYS A 158 -18.40 3.34 13.40
C LYS A 158 -19.03 4.64 12.89
N SER A 159 -18.26 5.72 12.76
CA SER A 159 -18.81 7.01 12.33
C SER A 159 -19.10 6.96 10.84
N ASP A 160 -20.34 7.28 10.44
CA ASP A 160 -20.78 7.23 9.05
C ASP A 160 -19.85 8.05 8.10
N ALA A 161 -19.15 9.08 8.61
CA ALA A 161 -18.11 9.80 7.88
C ALA A 161 -16.93 8.90 7.46
N TYR A 162 -16.49 8.00 8.34
CA TYR A 162 -15.44 7.02 8.05
C TYR A 162 -15.84 6.07 6.90
N PHE A 163 -17.12 5.66 6.85
CA PHE A 163 -17.61 4.82 5.75
C PHE A 163 -17.43 5.51 4.39
N ASN A 164 -17.79 6.79 4.30
CA ASN A 164 -17.71 7.55 3.06
C ASN A 164 -16.28 7.83 2.61
N ILE A 165 -15.31 8.01 3.53
CA ILE A 165 -13.90 8.11 3.13
C ILE A 165 -13.35 6.77 2.60
N GLU A 166 -13.78 5.63 3.15
CA GLU A 166 -13.41 4.32 2.60
C GLU A 166 -13.98 4.08 1.19
N ILE A 167 -15.16 4.64 0.92
CA ILE A 167 -15.73 4.71 -0.43
C ILE A 167 -14.86 5.57 -1.35
N VAL A 168 -14.48 6.80 -0.94
CA VAL A 168 -13.60 7.69 -1.75
C VAL A 168 -12.27 7.01 -2.07
N LYS A 169 -11.64 6.36 -1.11
CA LYS A 169 -10.44 5.54 -1.34
C LYS A 169 -10.69 4.45 -2.38
N THR A 170 -11.84 3.77 -2.31
CA THR A 170 -12.21 2.74 -3.27
C THR A 170 -12.41 3.33 -4.67
N LEU A 171 -13.06 4.49 -4.79
CA LEU A 171 -13.24 5.21 -6.05
C LEU A 171 -11.89 5.57 -6.69
N LEU A 172 -10.92 6.07 -5.90
CA LEU A 172 -9.55 6.34 -6.36
C LEU A 172 -8.88 5.10 -6.96
N LEU A 173 -9.00 3.96 -6.26
CA LEU A 173 -8.42 2.68 -6.70
C LEU A 173 -9.08 2.13 -7.96
N TYR A 174 -10.35 2.45 -8.21
CA TYR A 174 -11.08 2.05 -9.42
C TYR A 174 -10.94 3.05 -10.57
N GLY A 175 -10.56 4.30 -10.28
CA GLY A 175 -10.49 5.36 -11.27
C GLY A 175 -11.80 6.08 -11.53
N GLU A 176 -12.75 5.99 -10.60
CA GLU A 176 -14.03 6.69 -10.66
C GLU A 176 -13.84 8.13 -10.19
N MET A 177 -13.26 8.98 -11.05
CA MET A 177 -12.99 10.37 -10.68
C MET A 177 -14.21 11.27 -10.73
N ASP A 178 -15.22 11.00 -11.55
CA ASP A 178 -16.39 11.89 -11.67
C ASP A 178 -17.10 12.12 -10.31
N PRO A 179 -17.43 11.07 -9.52
CA PRO A 179 -17.96 11.27 -8.18
C PRO A 179 -17.00 12.02 -7.24
N ILE A 180 -15.69 11.77 -7.35
CA ILE A 180 -14.68 12.43 -6.53
C ILE A 180 -14.65 13.93 -6.83
N LEU A 181 -14.63 14.31 -8.11
CA LEU A 181 -14.61 15.70 -8.55
C LEU A 181 -15.88 16.45 -8.12
N ARG A 182 -17.05 15.79 -8.20
CA ARG A 182 -18.31 16.33 -7.67
C ARG A 182 -18.23 16.63 -6.17
N ILE A 183 -17.63 15.73 -5.38
CA ILE A 183 -17.44 15.96 -3.94
C ILE A 183 -16.46 17.12 -3.70
N CYS A 184 -15.36 17.18 -4.45
CA CYS A 184 -14.36 18.25 -4.33
C CYS A 184 -14.94 19.63 -4.60
N ALA A 185 -15.94 19.74 -5.48
CA ALA A 185 -16.63 21.00 -5.79
C ALA A 185 -17.45 21.56 -4.62
N HIS A 186 -17.79 20.74 -3.61
CA HIS A 186 -18.52 21.22 -2.44
C HIS A 186 -17.58 21.89 -1.44
N PRO A 187 -17.82 23.14 -1.00
CA PRO A 187 -16.90 23.85 -0.09
C PRO A 187 -16.77 23.18 1.28
N ASP A 188 -17.86 22.59 1.78
CA ASP A 188 -17.89 21.94 3.10
C ASP A 188 -17.42 20.47 3.09
N ASN A 189 -16.71 20.03 2.05
CA ASN A 189 -16.15 18.68 2.06
C ASN A 189 -14.94 18.60 3.00
N HIS A 190 -14.76 17.45 3.66
CA HIS A 190 -13.65 17.24 4.60
C HIS A 190 -12.50 16.41 4.00
N LEU A 191 -12.37 16.34 2.68
CA LEU A 191 -11.37 15.47 2.05
C LEU A 191 -9.94 15.93 2.30
N LYS A 192 -9.69 17.24 2.54
CA LYS A 192 -8.39 17.73 3.01
C LYS A 192 -8.01 17.17 4.38
N PHE A 193 -8.94 17.22 5.33
CA PHE A 193 -8.77 16.64 6.66
C PHE A 193 -8.43 15.14 6.54
N TRP A 194 -9.18 14.41 5.71
CA TRP A 194 -8.96 13.00 5.45
C TRP A 194 -7.69 12.68 4.64
N PHE A 195 -6.88 13.66 4.24
CA PHE A 195 -5.57 13.37 3.64
C PHE A 195 -4.68 12.64 4.65
N HIS A 196 -4.53 13.21 5.85
CA HIS A 196 -3.78 12.62 6.96
C HIS A 196 -4.61 11.60 7.75
N GLY A 197 -5.86 11.93 8.08
CA GLY A 197 -6.62 11.30 9.17
C GLY A 197 -6.51 12.12 10.47
N SER A 198 -7.09 11.65 11.59
CA SER A 198 -7.05 12.36 12.88
C SER A 198 -5.61 12.71 13.30
N PHE A 199 -5.43 13.91 13.87
CA PHE A 199 -4.15 14.62 14.03
C PHE A 199 -3.27 14.12 15.20
N PHE A 200 -3.80 13.38 16.17
CA PHE A 200 -3.07 13.00 17.38
C PHE A 200 -3.27 11.52 17.72
N ASP A 201 -2.25 10.69 17.48
CA ASP A 201 -2.13 9.25 17.81
C ASP A 201 -3.31 8.32 17.42
N GLY A 202 -4.37 8.86 16.80
CA GLY A 202 -5.37 8.12 16.06
C GLY A 202 -4.72 7.43 14.86
N PRO A 203 -5.31 6.37 14.31
CA PRO A 203 -4.65 5.54 13.33
C PRO A 203 -4.34 6.40 12.10
N SER A 204 -3.06 6.76 11.97
CA SER A 204 -2.40 7.32 10.79
C SER A 204 -2.61 6.49 9.51
N GLU A 205 -3.40 5.42 9.62
CA GLU A 205 -3.89 4.51 8.59
C GLU A 205 -5.28 4.90 8.05
N MET A 206 -5.93 5.98 8.52
CA MET A 206 -7.28 6.35 8.05
C MET A 206 -7.29 7.31 6.85
N GLY A 207 -6.21 8.05 6.61
CA GLY A 207 -6.20 9.01 5.50
C GLY A 207 -6.01 8.40 4.11
N TRP A 208 -6.37 9.15 3.07
CA TRP A 208 -6.13 8.76 1.67
C TRP A 208 -4.67 9.00 1.22
N ARG A 209 -3.85 9.76 1.96
CA ARG A 209 -2.39 9.90 1.74
C ARG A 209 -1.66 8.57 1.60
N ARG A 210 -2.11 7.56 2.34
CA ARG A 210 -1.51 6.22 2.36
C ARG A 210 -1.64 5.49 1.01
N ILE A 211 -2.67 5.76 0.21
CA ILE A 211 -2.75 5.24 -1.16
C ILE A 211 -1.52 5.71 -1.94
N CYS A 212 -1.23 7.01 -1.88
CA CYS A 212 -0.08 7.61 -2.56
C CYS A 212 1.23 6.98 -2.08
N GLN A 213 1.41 6.86 -0.76
CA GLN A 213 2.63 6.30 -0.19
C GLN A 213 2.88 4.85 -0.63
N GLN A 214 1.85 4.00 -0.64
CA GLN A 214 2.00 2.60 -1.03
C GLN A 214 2.25 2.47 -2.54
N MET A 215 1.52 3.23 -3.37
CA MET A 215 1.74 3.26 -4.82
C MET A 215 3.15 3.76 -5.14
N LEU A 216 3.63 4.83 -4.51
CA LEU A 216 4.98 5.36 -4.68
C LEU A 216 6.05 4.34 -4.31
N ARG A 217 5.93 3.69 -3.14
CA ARG A 217 6.90 2.68 -2.68
C ARG A 217 7.06 1.56 -3.70
N VAL A 218 5.95 0.95 -4.11
CA VAL A 218 6.00 -0.16 -5.08
C VAL A 218 6.51 0.31 -6.43
N TYR A 219 6.01 1.45 -6.91
CA TYR A 219 6.35 1.99 -8.21
C TYR A 219 7.84 2.34 -8.31
N ILE A 220 8.41 3.04 -7.32
CA ILE A 220 9.84 3.36 -7.27
C ILE A 220 10.66 2.07 -7.10
N CYS A 221 10.29 1.19 -6.17
CA CYS A 221 11.03 -0.06 -5.91
C CYS A 221 11.19 -0.90 -7.18
N LEU A 222 10.11 -1.15 -7.93
CA LEU A 222 10.15 -2.01 -9.11
C LEU A 222 10.85 -1.34 -10.29
N ASN A 223 10.64 -0.04 -10.52
CA ASN A 223 11.32 0.68 -11.60
C ASN A 223 12.83 0.82 -11.35
N VAL A 224 13.24 1.05 -10.11
CA VAL A 224 14.67 1.07 -9.73
C VAL A 224 15.28 -0.31 -9.86
N ALA A 225 14.65 -1.36 -9.33
CA ALA A 225 15.14 -2.73 -9.47
C ALA A 225 15.31 -3.14 -10.94
N TYR A 226 14.39 -2.71 -11.82
CA TYR A 226 14.51 -2.95 -13.26
C TYR A 226 15.79 -2.35 -13.87
N CYS A 227 16.30 -1.24 -13.33
CA CYS A 227 17.51 -0.58 -13.82
C CYS A 227 18.81 -1.35 -13.52
N PHE A 228 18.75 -2.45 -12.78
CA PHE A 228 19.90 -3.32 -12.48
C PHE A 228 19.69 -4.73 -13.07
N PRO A 229 19.86 -4.90 -14.40
CA PRO A 229 19.58 -6.17 -15.08
C PRO A 229 20.37 -7.35 -14.51
N GLN A 230 21.58 -7.13 -14.02
CA GLN A 230 22.39 -8.15 -13.34
C GLN A 230 21.74 -8.76 -12.09
N ASN A 231 20.68 -8.14 -11.55
CA ASN A 231 19.98 -8.61 -10.36
C ASN A 231 18.67 -9.35 -10.68
N TRP A 232 18.16 -9.30 -11.92
CA TRP A 232 16.85 -9.90 -12.27
C TRP A 232 16.82 -10.65 -13.61
N ASP A 233 17.80 -10.43 -14.49
CA ASP A 233 17.92 -11.10 -15.79
C ASP A 233 19.08 -12.11 -15.78
N SER A 234 18.77 -13.37 -16.03
CA SER A 234 19.77 -14.45 -16.12
C SER A 234 20.79 -14.21 -17.23
N ALA A 235 20.40 -13.60 -18.34
CA ALA A 235 21.34 -13.26 -19.42
C ALA A 235 22.32 -12.16 -19.04
N SER A 236 21.97 -11.34 -18.04
CA SER A 236 22.79 -10.24 -17.52
C SER A 236 23.61 -10.60 -16.27
N GLY A 237 23.64 -11.89 -15.88
CA GLY A 237 24.43 -12.37 -14.74
C GLY A 237 23.68 -12.49 -13.42
N LYS A 238 22.34 -12.60 -13.44
CA LYS A 238 21.56 -12.96 -12.25
C LYS A 238 21.99 -14.34 -11.72
N THR A 239 22.19 -14.39 -10.40
CA THR A 239 22.47 -15.55 -9.56
C THR A 239 21.52 -15.50 -8.36
N GLU A 240 21.42 -16.58 -7.60
CA GLU A 240 20.65 -16.59 -6.35
C GLU A 240 21.15 -15.56 -5.33
N LYS A 241 22.46 -15.28 -5.31
CA LYS A 241 23.09 -14.36 -4.35
C LYS A 241 22.79 -12.89 -4.66
N ASN A 242 22.78 -12.53 -5.94
CA ASN A 242 22.55 -11.15 -6.38
C ASN A 242 21.10 -10.90 -6.82
N ASP A 243 20.16 -11.78 -6.48
CA ASP A 243 18.75 -11.60 -6.81
C ASP A 243 18.19 -10.33 -6.15
N TYR A 244 17.56 -9.44 -6.93
CA TYR A 244 16.96 -8.21 -6.43
C TYR A 244 15.91 -8.49 -5.33
N ARG A 245 15.27 -9.67 -5.34
CA ARG A 245 14.27 -10.06 -4.34
C ARG A 245 14.87 -10.27 -2.96
N ASN A 246 16.20 -10.41 -2.86
CA ASN A 246 16.92 -10.46 -1.60
C ASN A 246 17.17 -9.07 -1.01
N THR A 247 16.78 -7.99 -1.69
CA THR A 247 16.99 -6.63 -1.17
C THR A 247 15.99 -6.26 -0.08
N ARG A 248 16.43 -5.44 0.88
CA ARG A 248 15.57 -4.85 1.90
C ARG A 248 14.41 -4.09 1.28
N CYS A 249 14.66 -3.26 0.26
CA CYS A 249 13.62 -2.46 -0.37
C CYS A 249 12.51 -3.34 -0.96
N TYR A 250 12.85 -4.46 -1.62
CA TYR A 250 11.87 -5.37 -2.20
C TYR A 250 11.08 -6.12 -1.12
N GLN A 251 11.77 -6.77 -0.17
CA GLN A 251 11.12 -7.56 0.88
C GLN A 251 10.21 -6.68 1.76
N ARG A 252 10.66 -5.46 2.09
CA ARG A 252 9.85 -4.49 2.85
C ARG A 252 8.65 -4.02 2.04
N THR A 253 8.82 -3.74 0.74
CA THR A 253 7.70 -3.37 -0.15
C THR A 253 6.67 -4.48 -0.24
N LEU A 254 7.11 -5.73 -0.39
CA LEU A 254 6.22 -6.89 -0.46
C LEU A 254 5.33 -7.00 0.77
N VAL A 255 5.90 -6.88 1.96
CA VAL A 255 5.17 -6.98 3.24
C VAL A 255 4.34 -5.72 3.53
N LYS A 256 4.92 -4.53 3.39
CA LYS A 256 4.23 -3.28 3.75
C LYS A 256 3.09 -2.95 2.80
N CYS A 257 3.24 -3.23 1.51
CA CYS A 257 2.27 -2.86 0.49
C CYS A 257 1.30 -4.01 0.19
N GLY A 258 1.81 -5.25 0.09
CA GLY A 258 1.03 -6.42 -0.30
C GLY A 258 0.64 -7.35 0.84
N GLY A 259 1.24 -7.21 2.03
CA GLY A 259 0.96 -8.09 3.17
C GLY A 259 -0.48 -7.99 3.68
N PRO A 260 -0.94 -8.98 4.45
CA PRO A 260 -2.30 -9.05 4.93
C PRO A 260 -2.53 -7.93 5.96
N ARG A 261 -3.33 -6.93 5.58
CA ARG A 261 -3.82 -5.92 6.53
C ARG A 261 -5.34 -6.01 6.63
N TYR A 262 -5.83 -6.02 7.86
CA TYR A 262 -7.25 -5.95 8.13
C TYR A 262 -7.78 -4.60 7.63
N TRP A 263 -8.88 -4.64 6.88
CA TRP A 263 -9.67 -3.46 6.49
C TRP A 263 -8.92 -2.37 5.71
N ASP A 264 -7.76 -2.70 5.15
CA ASP A 264 -6.96 -1.77 4.35
C ASP A 264 -7.06 -2.11 2.86
N GLN A 265 -8.08 -1.57 2.19
CA GLN A 265 -8.30 -1.78 0.76
C GLN A 265 -7.17 -1.23 -0.12
N ARG A 266 -6.31 -0.36 0.41
CA ARG A 266 -5.15 0.16 -0.32
C ARG A 266 -4.13 -0.95 -0.60
N THR A 267 -4.10 -1.98 0.23
CA THR A 267 -3.23 -3.15 0.05
C THR A 267 -3.77 -4.13 -0.99
N TYR A 268 -5.07 -4.13 -1.29
CA TYR A 268 -5.69 -5.17 -2.13
C TYR A 268 -5.07 -5.26 -3.54
N PRO A 269 -4.86 -4.16 -4.29
CA PRO A 269 -4.25 -4.25 -5.62
C PRO A 269 -2.82 -4.81 -5.56
N HIS A 270 -2.07 -4.46 -4.52
CA HIS A 270 -0.71 -4.93 -4.30
C HIS A 270 -0.71 -6.42 -3.91
N ALA A 271 -1.57 -6.82 -2.99
CA ALA A 271 -1.72 -8.21 -2.55
C ALA A 271 -2.10 -9.13 -3.72
N GLN A 272 -3.05 -8.70 -4.57
CA GLN A 272 -3.42 -9.42 -5.80
C GLN A 272 -2.24 -9.53 -6.77
N PHE A 273 -1.52 -8.43 -6.97
CA PHE A 273 -0.38 -8.43 -7.87
C PHE A 273 0.71 -9.39 -7.38
N PHE A 274 1.11 -9.28 -6.11
CA PHE A 274 2.20 -10.09 -5.55
C PHE A 274 1.80 -11.52 -5.17
N GLY A 275 0.49 -11.83 -5.09
CA GLY A 275 -0.01 -13.14 -4.63
C GLY A 275 -0.02 -13.29 -3.11
N MET A 276 -0.20 -12.19 -2.36
CA MET A 276 -0.14 -12.16 -0.89
C MET A 276 -1.51 -12.23 -0.22
N GLU A 277 -2.60 -12.53 -0.94
CA GLU A 277 -3.96 -12.46 -0.39
C GLU A 277 -4.29 -13.53 0.65
N ARG A 278 -3.68 -14.71 0.55
CA ARG A 278 -4.00 -15.91 1.34
C ARG A 278 -3.15 -16.11 2.59
N SER A 279 -2.29 -15.16 2.97
CA SER A 279 -1.66 -15.20 4.30
C SER A 279 -2.71 -14.86 5.36
N HIS A 280 -3.65 -15.78 5.55
CA HIS A 280 -4.71 -15.71 6.52
C HIS A 280 -4.06 -15.84 7.90
N TYR A 281 -4.20 -14.79 8.70
CA TYR A 281 -3.71 -14.65 10.08
C TYR A 281 -2.21 -14.34 10.27
N PRO A 282 -1.87 -13.09 10.64
CA PRO A 282 -0.63 -12.83 11.38
C PRO A 282 -0.59 -13.55 12.75
N SER A 283 -1.74 -14.06 13.26
CA SER A 283 -1.82 -14.67 14.59
C SER A 283 -1.27 -16.11 14.68
N LYS A 284 -0.95 -16.73 13.54
CA LYS A 284 -0.16 -17.96 13.52
C LYS A 284 1.16 -17.67 12.84
N ASN A 285 1.99 -16.88 13.51
CA ASN A 285 3.43 -17.07 13.44
C ASN A 285 3.65 -18.56 13.82
N THR A 286 3.74 -19.46 12.84
CA THR A 286 3.53 -20.93 12.95
C THR A 286 4.62 -21.67 13.75
N GLY A 287 5.26 -21.03 14.72
CA GLY A 287 6.25 -21.69 15.57
C GLY A 287 7.67 -21.66 15.01
N ARG A 288 8.00 -20.73 14.10
CA ARG A 288 9.40 -20.29 13.96
C ARG A 288 9.72 -19.10 14.86
N THR A 289 9.20 -19.09 16.09
CA THR A 289 9.63 -18.22 17.19
C THR A 289 11.08 -18.48 17.65
N LYS A 290 11.90 -19.12 16.81
CA LYS A 290 13.34 -19.37 16.97
C LYS A 290 14.11 -19.07 15.68
N HIS A 291 13.49 -18.46 14.67
CA HIS A 291 14.21 -18.11 13.46
C HIS A 291 15.24 -17.04 13.78
N TRP A 292 16.50 -17.24 13.40
CA TRP A 292 17.61 -16.33 13.70
C TRP A 292 17.40 -14.89 13.18
N LEU A 293 16.50 -14.71 12.21
CA LEU A 293 16.08 -13.40 11.70
C LEU A 293 15.18 -12.64 12.71
N LEU A 294 14.35 -13.34 13.48
CA LEU A 294 13.55 -12.77 14.56
C LEU A 294 14.47 -12.62 15.77
N ASP A 295 15.08 -11.44 15.91
CA ASP A 295 16.09 -11.10 16.93
C ASP A 295 15.65 -11.48 18.36
N GLU A 296 16.60 -11.79 19.23
CA GLU A 296 16.44 -11.91 20.68
C GLU A 296 15.73 -10.68 21.28
N LYS A 297 15.91 -9.49 20.69
CA LYS A 297 15.12 -8.28 21.03
C LYS A 297 13.62 -8.37 20.71
N TYR A 298 13.25 -8.98 19.59
CA TYR A 298 11.84 -9.27 19.28
C TYR A 298 11.26 -10.23 20.33
N HIS A 299 12.07 -11.21 20.76
CA HIS A 299 11.71 -12.11 21.86
C HIS A 299 11.62 -11.41 23.22
N ILE A 300 12.47 -10.41 23.49
CA ILE A 300 12.44 -9.59 24.71
C ILE A 300 11.17 -8.73 24.73
N ASN A 301 10.86 -7.97 23.67
CA ASN A 301 9.67 -7.11 23.63
C ASN A 301 8.36 -7.91 23.76
N VAL A 302 8.33 -9.13 23.22
CA VAL A 302 7.20 -10.07 23.39
C VAL A 302 7.11 -10.66 24.81
N LYS A 303 8.24 -10.75 25.54
CA LYS A 303 8.31 -11.37 26.88
C LYS A 303 7.98 -10.39 28.02
N TYR A 304 8.14 -9.08 27.80
CA TYR A 304 7.88 -8.04 28.81
C TYR A 304 6.54 -7.32 28.66
N SER A 305 5.72 -7.67 27.66
CA SER A 305 4.34 -7.17 27.62
C SER A 305 3.44 -8.04 28.50
N ASP A 306 3.20 -7.63 29.75
CA ASP A 306 2.25 -8.28 30.68
C ASP A 306 0.77 -8.20 30.24
N GLN A 307 0.47 -7.81 29.00
CA GLN A 307 -0.89 -7.74 28.49
C GLN A 307 -1.35 -9.07 27.88
N PRO A 308 -2.63 -9.47 28.08
CA PRO A 308 -3.19 -10.67 27.49
C PRO A 308 -3.00 -10.70 25.97
N ARG A 309 -2.49 -11.81 25.44
CA ARG A 309 -2.17 -12.07 24.01
C ARG A 309 -3.33 -11.82 23.02
N TYR A 310 -4.55 -11.60 23.50
CA TYR A 310 -5.74 -11.35 22.68
C TYR A 310 -6.12 -9.86 22.60
N MET A 311 -5.55 -9.00 23.45
CA MET A 311 -5.69 -7.53 23.37
C MET A 311 -4.49 -6.85 22.73
N ILE A 312 -3.34 -7.54 22.71
CA ILE A 312 -2.32 -7.33 21.69
C ILE A 312 -2.80 -8.10 20.46
N GLY A 313 -3.78 -7.54 19.73
CA GLY A 313 -3.76 -7.73 18.28
C GLY A 313 -2.39 -7.28 17.75
N PRO A 314 -2.07 -7.40 16.46
CA PRO A 314 -0.91 -6.67 15.91
C PRO A 314 -1.16 -5.15 16.01
N ARG A 315 -1.24 -4.60 17.23
CA ARG A 315 -1.16 -3.19 17.60
C ARG A 315 0.28 -2.83 17.34
N ASP A 316 0.54 -2.28 16.16
CA ASP A 316 1.18 -1.00 15.87
C ASP A 316 2.51 -0.60 16.56
N ALA A 317 2.92 -1.23 17.66
CA ALA A 317 4.28 -1.17 18.16
C ALA A 317 5.12 -2.24 17.44
N GLU A 318 5.95 -1.77 16.52
CA GLU A 318 7.18 -2.44 16.04
C GLU A 318 7.09 -3.58 15.01
N ILE A 319 5.96 -3.91 14.36
CA ILE A 319 6.08 -4.67 13.07
C ILE A 319 6.73 -3.78 11.99
N ASP A 320 6.42 -2.48 12.03
CA ASP A 320 7.05 -1.47 11.17
C ASP A 320 8.54 -1.27 11.46
N ASN A 321 8.94 -1.69 12.67
CA ASN A 321 10.27 -1.56 13.26
C ASN A 321 10.87 -2.90 13.69
N VAL A 322 10.51 -4.03 13.04
CA VAL A 322 11.42 -5.19 12.98
C VAL A 322 12.57 -4.84 12.04
N ALA A 323 13.26 -3.76 12.40
CA ALA A 323 14.45 -3.24 11.80
C ALA A 323 15.48 -4.36 11.92
N GLY A 324 15.53 -5.23 10.92
CA GLY A 324 16.48 -6.33 10.88
C GLY A 324 16.05 -7.55 10.09
N LEU A 325 14.79 -7.68 9.65
CA LEU A 325 14.39 -8.84 8.83
C LEU A 325 14.74 -8.66 7.36
N TYR A 326 14.35 -7.53 6.82
CA TYR A 326 14.39 -7.29 5.38
C TYR A 326 15.83 -7.17 4.88
N GLY A 327 16.12 -7.88 3.80
CA GLY A 327 17.40 -7.90 3.11
C GLY A 327 18.46 -8.79 3.75
N ARG A 328 18.16 -9.48 4.86
CA ARG A 328 19.12 -10.34 5.57
C ARG A 328 19.10 -11.79 5.14
N ALA A 329 18.05 -12.23 4.45
CA ALA A 329 17.91 -13.60 3.99
C ALA A 329 17.46 -13.64 2.52
N PRO A 330 17.79 -14.74 1.81
CA PRO A 330 17.23 -15.01 0.50
C PRO A 330 15.70 -14.98 0.50
N ILE A 331 15.11 -14.62 -0.63
CA ILE A 331 13.64 -14.46 -0.75
C ILE A 331 12.85 -15.70 -0.33
N ASP A 332 13.33 -16.92 -0.61
CA ASP A 332 12.60 -18.14 -0.25
C ASP A 332 12.59 -18.39 1.26
N GLU A 333 13.72 -18.17 1.94
CA GLU A 333 13.78 -18.23 3.41
C GLU A 333 12.89 -17.15 4.02
N PHE A 334 12.93 -15.93 3.50
CA PHE A 334 12.06 -14.84 3.91
C PHE A 334 10.57 -15.19 3.74
N LEU A 335 10.15 -15.65 2.56
CA LEU A 335 8.76 -16.03 2.30
C LEU A 335 8.29 -17.18 3.19
N SER A 336 9.16 -18.13 3.53
CA SER A 336 8.81 -19.22 4.46
C SER A 336 8.44 -18.75 5.87
N LEU A 337 8.82 -17.52 6.25
CA LEU A 337 8.41 -16.89 7.50
C LEU A 337 7.05 -16.18 7.40
N TRP A 338 6.78 -15.55 6.25
CA TRP A 338 5.57 -14.75 6.06
C TRP A 338 4.40 -15.57 5.51
N ILE A 339 4.69 -16.68 4.82
CA ILE A 339 3.73 -17.57 4.18
C ILE A 339 4.16 -19.02 4.51
N PRO A 340 4.00 -19.46 5.78
CA PRO A 340 4.48 -20.78 6.21
C PRO A 340 3.71 -21.94 5.57
N ASP A 341 2.44 -21.72 5.23
CA ASP A 341 1.59 -22.67 4.52
C ASP A 341 1.66 -22.49 2.99
N LYS A 342 2.79 -21.97 2.45
CA LYS A 342 3.01 -21.86 1.00
C LYS A 342 2.81 -23.23 0.38
N SER A 343 1.67 -23.45 -0.29
CA SER A 343 1.48 -24.66 -1.07
C SER A 343 2.59 -24.69 -2.13
N LEU A 344 3.14 -25.87 -2.39
CA LEU A 344 4.20 -26.05 -3.39
C LEU A 344 3.78 -25.52 -4.78
N HIS A 345 2.48 -25.45 -5.03
CA HIS A 345 1.88 -24.90 -6.24
C HIS A 345 0.60 -24.13 -5.91
N GLU A 346 0.51 -22.89 -6.38
CA GLU A 346 -0.67 -22.03 -6.31
C GLU A 346 -1.11 -21.66 -7.74
N PRO A 347 -2.22 -22.22 -8.24
CA PRO A 347 -2.60 -22.06 -9.63
C PRO A 347 -3.05 -20.62 -9.93
N CYS A 348 -2.57 -20.07 -11.03
CA CYS A 348 -3.07 -18.80 -11.56
C CYS A 348 -4.37 -18.98 -12.33
N GLU A 349 -5.07 -17.88 -12.62
CA GLU A 349 -6.38 -17.90 -13.29
C GLU A 349 -6.38 -18.69 -14.61
N SER A 350 -5.32 -18.57 -15.42
CA SER A 350 -5.21 -19.34 -16.67
C SER A 350 -5.04 -20.84 -16.43
N GLU A 351 -4.26 -21.23 -15.42
CA GLU A 351 -4.10 -22.65 -15.06
C GLU A 351 -5.42 -23.25 -14.57
N VAL A 352 -6.18 -22.51 -13.75
CA VAL A 352 -7.51 -22.95 -13.31
C VAL A 352 -8.46 -23.09 -14.50
N TYR A 353 -8.42 -22.14 -15.44
CA TYR A 353 -9.21 -22.23 -16.66
C TYR A 353 -8.82 -23.46 -17.49
N ASP A 354 -7.51 -23.69 -17.70
CA ASP A 354 -6.99 -24.80 -18.50
C ASP A 354 -7.33 -26.16 -17.87
N VAL A 355 -7.19 -26.30 -16.55
CA VAL A 355 -7.61 -27.52 -15.82
C VAL A 355 -9.12 -27.71 -15.93
N ARG A 356 -9.92 -26.65 -15.78
CA ARG A 356 -11.38 -26.74 -15.97
C ARG A 356 -11.72 -27.22 -17.38
N GLN A 357 -11.11 -26.63 -18.42
CA GLN A 357 -11.34 -27.04 -19.80
C GLN A 357 -10.93 -28.49 -20.03
N THR A 358 -9.81 -28.91 -19.45
CA THR A 358 -9.33 -30.29 -19.53
C THR A 358 -10.34 -31.25 -18.90
N LEU A 359 -10.80 -30.96 -17.68
CA LEU A 359 -11.83 -31.77 -16.99
C LEU A 359 -13.12 -31.86 -17.82
N CYS A 360 -13.60 -30.74 -18.36
CA CYS A 360 -14.77 -30.72 -19.22
C CYS A 360 -14.56 -31.53 -20.52
N SER A 361 -13.38 -31.42 -21.13
CA SER A 361 -13.04 -32.18 -22.35
C SER A 361 -12.97 -33.70 -22.11
N LEU A 362 -12.70 -34.12 -20.87
CA LEU A 362 -12.73 -35.52 -20.44
C LEU A 362 -14.15 -36.02 -20.11
N GLY A 363 -15.18 -35.19 -20.32
CA GLY A 363 -16.59 -35.57 -20.18
C GLY A 363 -17.23 -35.18 -18.84
N LEU A 364 -16.55 -34.41 -17.98
CA LEU A 364 -17.16 -33.90 -16.76
C LEU A 364 -18.09 -32.71 -17.06
N PRO A 365 -19.32 -32.68 -16.51
CA PRO A 365 -20.13 -31.48 -16.44
C PRO A 365 -19.38 -30.34 -15.74
N VAL A 366 -19.68 -29.09 -16.11
CA VAL A 366 -18.98 -27.91 -15.59
C VAL A 366 -19.13 -27.78 -14.07
N GLU A 367 -20.28 -28.17 -13.52
CA GLU A 367 -20.57 -28.15 -12.09
C GLU A 367 -19.64 -29.11 -11.34
N LEU A 368 -19.48 -30.34 -11.84
CA LEU A 368 -18.57 -31.32 -11.23
C LEU A 368 -17.11 -30.92 -11.41
N ALA A 369 -16.75 -30.30 -12.54
CA ALA A 369 -15.42 -29.74 -12.72
C ALA A 369 -15.13 -28.63 -11.69
N LEU A 370 -16.10 -27.74 -11.41
CA LEU A 370 -15.98 -26.71 -10.38
C LEU A 370 -15.90 -27.30 -8.97
N ASP A 371 -16.65 -28.35 -8.67
CA ASP A 371 -16.57 -29.05 -7.38
C ASP A 371 -15.21 -29.73 -7.20
N ILE A 372 -14.66 -30.39 -8.24
CA ILE A 372 -13.32 -30.99 -8.22
C ILE A 372 -12.25 -29.92 -8.01
N LEU A 373 -12.32 -28.81 -8.75
CA LEU A 373 -11.40 -27.69 -8.59
C LEU A 373 -11.46 -27.11 -7.18
N THR A 374 -12.67 -26.95 -6.62
CA THR A 374 -12.87 -26.48 -5.24
C THR A 374 -12.31 -27.47 -4.22
N PHE A 375 -12.58 -28.76 -4.40
CA PHE A 375 -12.11 -29.84 -3.52
C PHE A 375 -10.58 -29.97 -3.52
N ALA A 376 -9.95 -29.76 -4.68
CA ALA A 376 -8.50 -29.74 -4.83
C ALA A 376 -7.83 -28.42 -4.37
N ASP A 377 -8.60 -27.47 -3.82
CA ASP A 377 -8.19 -26.10 -3.53
C ASP A 377 -7.56 -25.38 -4.75
N TYR A 378 -7.97 -25.80 -5.95
CA TYR A 378 -7.62 -25.23 -7.25
C TYR A 378 -8.55 -24.05 -7.58
N ILE A 379 -8.78 -23.19 -6.58
CA ILE A 379 -9.61 -22.00 -6.68
C ILE A 379 -8.79 -20.92 -7.39
N PRO A 380 -9.35 -20.21 -8.41
CA PRO A 380 -8.60 -19.19 -9.13
C PRO A 380 -8.14 -18.12 -8.15
N GLN A 381 -6.84 -18.13 -7.85
CA GLN A 381 -6.26 -17.08 -7.05
C GLN A 381 -6.23 -15.82 -7.90
N PRO A 382 -6.51 -14.64 -7.32
CA PRO A 382 -6.37 -13.38 -8.03
C PRO A 382 -4.89 -12.98 -8.20
N ARG A 383 -3.95 -13.94 -8.13
CA ARG A 383 -2.53 -13.75 -8.39
C ARG A 383 -2.33 -13.43 -9.87
N LYS A 384 -1.85 -12.23 -10.15
CA LYS A 384 -1.65 -11.74 -11.52
C LYS A 384 -0.33 -12.18 -12.16
N LEU A 385 0.67 -12.52 -11.35
CA LEU A 385 1.97 -12.97 -11.82
C LEU A 385 1.91 -14.45 -12.19
N LYS A 386 2.56 -14.86 -13.29
CA LYS A 386 2.77 -16.28 -13.66
C LYS A 386 3.84 -16.91 -12.78
N VAL A 387 4.99 -16.26 -12.64
CA VAL A 387 6.02 -16.66 -11.67
C VAL A 387 5.76 -15.95 -10.34
N PRO A 388 5.41 -16.66 -9.25
CA PRO A 388 5.06 -16.03 -7.97
C PRO A 388 6.20 -15.18 -7.42
N TYR A 389 5.87 -14.04 -6.82
CA TYR A 389 6.82 -13.17 -6.09
C TYR A 389 8.03 -12.70 -6.90
N ASP A 390 8.03 -12.81 -8.24
CA ASP A 390 9.08 -12.32 -9.13
C ASP A 390 8.51 -11.41 -10.23
N PRO A 391 8.10 -10.17 -9.92
CA PRO A 391 7.57 -9.22 -10.89
C PRO A 391 8.44 -9.01 -12.12
N LEU A 392 9.77 -9.04 -11.97
CA LEU A 392 10.73 -8.77 -13.04
C LEU A 392 11.04 -10.00 -13.91
N HIS A 393 10.49 -11.18 -13.59
CA HIS A 393 10.63 -12.36 -14.43
C HIS A 393 10.10 -12.10 -15.86
N PRO A 394 10.77 -12.54 -16.93
CA PRO A 394 10.34 -12.31 -18.31
C PRO A 394 8.88 -12.71 -18.59
N SER A 395 8.43 -13.85 -18.08
CA SER A 395 7.04 -14.33 -18.19
C SER A 395 5.99 -13.43 -17.51
N ASN A 396 6.41 -12.52 -16.64
CA ASN A 396 5.55 -11.58 -15.91
C ASN A 396 5.51 -10.18 -16.51
N ARG A 397 6.25 -9.93 -17.61
CA ARG A 397 6.44 -8.59 -18.21
C ARG A 397 5.12 -7.85 -18.48
N GLU A 398 4.12 -8.54 -19.01
CA GLU A 398 2.82 -7.93 -19.32
C GLU A 398 2.05 -7.57 -18.04
N ALA A 399 2.01 -8.49 -17.06
CA ALA A 399 1.37 -8.26 -15.77
C ALA A 399 2.04 -7.09 -15.02
N LEU A 400 3.37 -7.04 -15.01
CA LEU A 400 4.15 -5.93 -14.46
C LEU A 400 3.82 -4.60 -15.18
N GLY A 401 3.79 -4.59 -16.51
CA GLY A 401 3.48 -3.39 -17.29
C GLY A 401 2.10 -2.83 -16.97
N ARG A 402 1.07 -3.69 -16.93
CA ARG A 402 -0.29 -3.29 -16.53
C ARG A 402 -0.35 -2.76 -15.10
N TYR A 403 0.40 -3.38 -14.19
CA TYR A 403 0.42 -2.99 -12.78
C TYR A 403 1.17 -1.67 -12.53
N LEU A 404 2.33 -1.45 -13.16
CA LEU A 404 3.03 -0.16 -13.05
C LEU A 404 2.21 0.99 -13.65
N LYS A 405 1.51 0.72 -14.76
CA LYS A 405 0.53 1.67 -15.32
C LYS A 405 -0.59 1.97 -14.32
N TYR A 406 -1.13 0.95 -13.67
CA TYR A 406 -2.13 1.11 -12.62
C TYR A 406 -1.63 1.99 -11.46
N CYS A 407 -0.46 1.68 -10.88
CA CYS A 407 0.14 2.49 -9.81
C CYS A 407 0.32 3.95 -10.24
N TRP A 408 0.84 4.18 -11.44
CA TRP A 408 1.01 5.53 -11.98
C TRP A 408 -0.33 6.27 -12.14
N GLN A 409 -1.35 5.63 -12.73
CA GLN A 409 -2.66 6.23 -12.89
C GLN A 409 -3.33 6.56 -11.55
N THR A 410 -3.14 5.72 -10.53
CA THR A 410 -3.63 6.01 -9.18
C THR A 410 -2.91 7.23 -8.58
N LEU A 411 -1.59 7.36 -8.77
CA LEU A 411 -0.85 8.56 -8.35
C LEU A 411 -1.36 9.82 -9.05
N VAL A 412 -1.61 9.75 -10.37
CA VAL A 412 -2.17 10.84 -11.18
C VAL A 412 -3.52 11.30 -10.62
N ARG A 413 -4.39 10.35 -10.26
CA ARG A 413 -5.71 10.64 -9.68
C ARG A 413 -5.63 11.26 -8.29
N CYS A 414 -4.71 10.80 -7.45
CA CYS A 414 -4.48 11.42 -6.15
C CYS A 414 -3.95 12.86 -6.30
N PHE A 415 -3.05 13.09 -7.26
CA PHE A 415 -2.57 14.44 -7.58
C PHE A 415 -3.72 15.33 -8.03
N LEU A 416 -4.54 14.83 -8.97
CA LEU A 416 -5.71 15.51 -9.49
C LEU A 416 -6.69 15.90 -8.38
N MET A 417 -7.07 14.95 -7.53
CA MET A 417 -7.95 15.20 -6.39
C MET A 417 -7.37 16.27 -5.45
N ALA A 418 -6.07 16.22 -5.15
CA ALA A 418 -5.43 17.23 -4.33
C ALA A 418 -5.48 18.63 -4.95
N THR A 419 -5.23 18.74 -6.26
CA THR A 419 -5.35 20.00 -7.00
C THR A 419 -6.77 20.57 -6.95
N GLU A 420 -7.79 19.72 -7.11
CA GLU A 420 -9.19 20.14 -7.08
C GLU A 420 -9.66 20.56 -5.68
N LEU A 421 -9.05 20.00 -4.64
CA LEU A 421 -9.23 20.50 -3.28
C LEU A 421 -8.50 21.83 -3.06
N GLY A 422 -7.64 22.28 -3.97
CA GLY A 422 -6.77 23.45 -3.75
C GLY A 422 -5.67 23.17 -2.73
N MET A 423 -5.18 21.93 -2.70
CA MET A 423 -3.95 21.58 -1.99
C MET A 423 -2.78 21.84 -2.93
N ASP A 424 -1.84 22.67 -2.49
CA ASP A 424 -0.65 22.95 -3.28
C ASP A 424 0.25 21.69 -3.34
N PRO A 425 0.64 21.23 -4.54
CA PRO A 425 1.54 20.09 -4.73
C PRO A 425 2.94 20.29 -4.12
N GLU A 426 3.39 21.54 -4.05
CA GLU A 426 4.73 21.95 -3.65
C GLU A 426 4.78 22.75 -2.34
N ASP A 427 3.64 23.15 -1.77
CA ASP A 427 3.62 23.90 -0.50
C ASP A 427 4.34 23.12 0.61
N VAL A 428 5.41 23.77 1.06
CA VAL A 428 6.35 23.31 2.06
C VAL A 428 6.07 23.98 3.42
N GLU A 429 5.34 25.09 3.39
CA GLU A 429 5.11 26.02 4.49
C GLU A 429 3.92 25.58 5.35
N TYR A 430 2.93 24.89 4.78
CA TYR A 430 1.84 24.30 5.56
C TYR A 430 1.51 22.86 5.13
N PRO A 431 2.29 21.84 5.55
CA PRO A 431 1.98 20.43 5.38
C PRO A 431 0.54 19.97 5.69
N GLN A 432 -0.23 20.68 6.52
CA GLN A 432 -1.67 20.45 6.74
C GLN A 432 -2.55 20.92 5.57
N ASN A 433 -2.07 21.87 4.78
CA ASN A 433 -2.78 22.48 3.64
C ASN A 433 -2.26 21.97 2.27
N GLY A 434 -1.01 21.51 2.20
CA GLY A 434 -0.36 21.00 1.00
C GLY A 434 -0.21 19.48 0.97
N MET A 435 -0.15 18.91 -0.24
CA MET A 435 0.12 17.47 -0.40
C MET A 435 1.62 17.15 -0.23
N ASN A 436 2.48 18.15 -0.48
CA ASN A 436 3.94 18.11 -0.44
C ASN A 436 4.51 16.84 -1.10
N TRP A 437 4.37 16.76 -2.42
CA TRP A 437 4.83 15.60 -3.19
C TRP A 437 6.34 15.38 -3.10
N LYS A 438 7.13 16.45 -2.96
CA LYS A 438 8.58 16.37 -2.75
C LYS A 438 8.86 15.53 -1.50
N ASN A 439 8.18 15.81 -0.40
CA ASN A 439 8.32 15.08 0.84
C ASN A 439 7.79 13.64 0.73
N LEU A 440 6.65 13.41 0.05
CA LEU A 440 6.13 12.05 -0.17
C LEU A 440 7.11 11.16 -0.95
N ILE A 441 7.68 11.68 -2.04
CA ILE A 441 8.64 10.95 -2.87
C ILE A 441 9.96 10.77 -2.11
N GLY A 442 10.45 11.82 -1.44
CA GLY A 442 11.64 11.76 -0.60
C GLY A 442 11.52 10.69 0.49
N HIS A 443 10.39 10.66 1.20
CA HIS A 443 10.12 9.64 2.22
C HIS A 443 10.06 8.23 1.63
N ALA A 444 9.47 8.05 0.43
CA ALA A 444 9.48 6.76 -0.24
C ALA A 444 10.91 6.33 -0.61
N MET A 445 11.74 7.25 -1.13
CA MET A 445 13.14 6.97 -1.46
C MET A 445 13.96 6.62 -0.22
N ILE A 446 13.82 7.37 0.88
CA ILE A 446 14.48 7.11 2.15
C ILE A 446 14.04 5.76 2.71
N ASP A 447 12.73 5.49 2.78
CA ASP A 447 12.22 4.21 3.29
C ASP A 447 12.75 3.00 2.50
N LEU A 448 12.95 3.15 1.19
CA LEU A 448 13.50 2.12 0.30
C LEU A 448 15.03 1.97 0.45
N PHE A 449 15.78 3.07 0.43
CA PHE A 449 17.24 3.07 0.20
C PHE A 449 18.10 3.46 1.41
N GLN A 450 17.50 3.91 2.53
CA GLN A 450 18.23 4.25 3.74
C GLN A 450 19.04 3.06 4.30
N TYR A 451 20.12 3.38 5.01
CA TYR A 451 20.84 2.39 5.80
C TYR A 451 19.99 1.95 6.99
N HIS A 452 20.15 0.68 7.38
CA HIS A 452 19.44 0.12 8.54
C HIS A 452 19.67 0.94 9.83
N LYS A 453 20.86 1.53 9.96
CA LYS A 453 21.27 2.32 11.14
C LYS A 453 20.80 3.77 11.11
N ASP A 454 20.19 4.24 10.01
CA ASP A 454 19.66 5.61 9.91
C ASP A 454 18.41 5.83 10.78
N GLY A 455 17.78 4.75 11.28
CA GLY A 455 16.54 4.78 12.07
C GLY A 455 16.66 4.38 13.55
N LYS A 456 17.87 4.19 14.09
CA LYS A 456 18.06 4.11 15.55
C LYS A 456 18.22 5.52 16.09
N ASP A 457 17.78 5.77 17.33
CA ASP A 457 18.02 7.01 18.08
C ASP A 457 19.36 7.60 17.66
N ALA A 458 19.31 8.84 17.15
CA ALA A 458 20.44 9.52 16.53
C ALA A 458 21.72 9.08 17.22
N PRO A 459 22.69 8.48 16.48
CA PRO A 459 23.88 7.90 17.08
C PRO A 459 24.39 8.90 18.09
N SER A 460 24.46 8.50 19.36
CA SER A 460 24.89 9.38 20.44
C SER A 460 26.06 10.19 19.90
N TRP A 461 26.04 11.52 20.04
CA TRP A 461 27.07 12.51 19.68
C TRP A 461 28.50 11.99 19.43
N LYS A 462 28.93 10.97 20.18
CA LYS A 462 30.19 10.22 20.07
C LYS A 462 30.35 9.33 18.81
N ASP A 463 29.29 9.00 18.07
CA ASP A 463 29.29 8.07 16.91
C ASP A 463 29.14 8.79 15.55
N LYS A 464 29.08 10.13 15.51
CA LYS A 464 28.96 10.93 14.27
C LYS A 464 30.11 10.69 13.26
N ASN A 465 31.23 10.16 13.72
CA ASN A 465 32.40 9.87 12.87
C ASN A 465 32.41 8.43 12.32
N ARG A 466 31.46 7.57 12.68
CA ARG A 466 31.49 6.13 12.33
C ARG A 466 30.51 5.71 11.24
N PHE A 467 29.52 6.54 10.91
CA PHE A 467 28.52 6.20 9.90
C PHE A 467 28.63 7.13 8.69
N PRO A 468 28.49 6.61 7.45
CA PRO A 468 28.44 7.46 6.27
C PRO A 468 27.35 8.51 6.47
N ARG A 469 27.68 9.75 6.15
CA ARG A 469 26.82 10.92 6.33
C ARG A 469 25.43 10.62 5.76
N PRO A 470 24.34 11.03 6.44
CA PRO A 470 23.03 10.86 5.86
C PRO A 470 23.00 11.70 4.56
N TRP A 471 22.65 11.05 3.45
CA TRP A 471 22.44 11.65 2.12
C TRP A 471 21.15 12.47 2.04
N TYR A 472 20.54 12.68 3.20
CA TYR A 472 19.38 13.48 3.43
C TYR A 472 19.45 14.10 4.84
N ARG A 473 18.68 15.14 5.08
CA ARG A 473 18.43 15.68 6.42
C ARG A 473 16.94 15.93 6.59
N HIS A 474 16.49 15.78 7.84
CA HIS A 474 15.20 16.28 8.26
C HIS A 474 15.37 17.68 8.84
N GLU A 475 14.64 18.64 8.33
CA GLU A 475 14.48 19.94 8.99
C GLU A 475 13.05 20.00 9.52
N SER A 476 12.91 20.30 10.81
CA SER A 476 11.59 20.57 11.39
C SER A 476 11.10 21.88 10.81
N ALA A 477 9.99 21.85 10.08
CA ALA A 477 9.28 23.06 9.73
C ALA A 477 8.40 23.47 10.93
N LEU A 478 8.48 24.74 11.31
CA LEU A 478 7.51 25.41 12.18
C LEU A 478 6.78 26.45 11.33
N ASN A 479 5.46 26.59 11.48
CA ASN A 479 4.72 27.66 10.80
C ASN A 479 5.03 29.00 11.45
N ASP A 480 4.49 30.09 10.90
CA ASP A 480 4.63 31.44 11.47
C ASP A 480 4.16 31.53 12.95
N ASP A 481 3.27 30.63 13.36
CA ASP A 481 2.75 30.51 14.72
C ASP A 481 3.62 29.61 15.64
N GLY A 482 4.72 29.06 15.13
CA GLY A 482 5.62 28.20 15.88
C GLY A 482 5.12 26.75 16.07
N GLU A 483 4.04 26.37 15.41
CA GLU A 483 3.49 25.01 15.43
C GLU A 483 4.28 24.07 14.53
N TRP A 484 4.50 22.85 14.99
CA TRP A 484 5.23 21.84 14.23
C TRP A 484 4.44 21.37 13.02
N ILE A 485 5.01 21.59 11.84
CA ILE A 485 4.37 21.28 10.57
C ILE A 485 4.84 19.94 9.99
N GLY A 486 5.88 19.35 10.55
CA GLY A 486 6.42 18.08 10.10
C GLY A 486 7.86 18.18 9.59
N PRO A 487 8.50 17.03 9.36
CA PRO A 487 9.86 17.01 8.83
C PRO A 487 9.86 17.23 7.32
N LEU A 488 10.66 18.18 6.87
CA LEU A 488 11.02 18.37 5.47
C LEU A 488 12.25 17.56 5.12
N ILE A 489 12.27 16.96 3.93
CA ILE A 489 13.41 16.20 3.44
C ILE A 489 14.22 17.03 2.46
N PHE A 490 15.50 17.17 2.75
CA PHE A 490 16.49 17.73 1.83
C PHE A 490 17.57 16.69 1.56
N PHE A 491 17.96 16.47 0.30
CA PHE A 491 19.10 15.61 -0.04
C PHE A 491 20.42 16.37 0.16
N VAL A 492 21.47 15.66 0.64
CA VAL A 492 22.76 16.24 1.07
C VAL A 492 23.94 15.62 0.32
#